data_AF-A0A536A9S1-F1
#
_entry.id   AF-A0A536A9S1-F1
#
_cell.length_a   1.000
_cell.length_b   1.000
_cell.length_c   1.000
_cell.angle_alpha   90.00
_cell.angle_beta   90.00
_cell.angle_gamma   90.00
#
_symmetry.space_group_name_H-M   'P 1'
#
loop_
_entity.id
_entity.type
_entity.pdbx_description
1 polymer ?
#
loop_
_entity_poly.entity_id
_entity_poly.type
_entity_poly.pdbx_seq_one_letter_code
_entity_poly.pdbx_strand_id
1 'polypeptide(L)'
;MIPSAGTHRLIAELLGACPSLAAAWERERADRMDDDPENPLPYLQAAALAQVVVDAYVADDAACSRAVLDRLEQLLESAQLSQADRELLVVGVLEDL
;
A
#
# COMPACT_ATOMS: atom_id res chain seq x y z
N MET A 1 -5.28 -13.37 1.64
CA MET A 1 -5.53 -12.80 2.98
C MET A 1 -6.46 -11.60 2.77
N ILE A 2 -7.50 -11.41 3.59
CA ILE A 2 -8.40 -10.25 3.48
C ILE A 2 -7.75 -9.11 4.27
N PRO A 3 -7.62 -7.88 3.74
CA PRO A 3 -7.09 -6.75 4.50
C PRO A 3 -7.89 -6.52 5.78
N SER A 4 -7.22 -6.15 6.86
CA SER A 4 -7.87 -5.91 8.15
C SER A 4 -8.86 -4.74 8.10
N ALA A 5 -9.77 -4.69 9.09
CA ALA A 5 -10.71 -3.59 9.25
C ALA A 5 -9.98 -2.23 9.25
N GLY A 6 -10.56 -1.23 8.60
CA GLY A 6 -9.96 0.09 8.44
C GLY A 6 -8.95 0.23 7.28
N THR A 7 -8.65 -0.85 6.54
CA THR A 7 -7.75 -0.74 5.36
C THR A 7 -8.34 0.21 4.32
N HIS A 8 -7.55 1.20 3.89
CA HIS A 8 -7.95 2.14 2.85
C HIS A 8 -8.21 1.41 1.53
N ARG A 9 -9.30 1.75 0.84
CA ARG A 9 -9.77 1.04 -0.37
C ARG A 9 -8.68 0.85 -1.42
N LEU A 10 -7.91 1.91 -1.70
CA LEU A 10 -6.80 1.86 -2.66
C LEU A 10 -5.71 0.87 -2.25
N ILE A 11 -5.36 0.83 -0.97
CA ILE A 11 -4.33 -0.07 -0.45
C ILE A 11 -4.81 -1.53 -0.55
N ALA A 12 -6.07 -1.80 -0.20
CA ALA A 12 -6.68 -3.11 -0.39
C ALA A 12 -6.64 -3.57 -1.86
N GLU A 13 -6.91 -2.65 -2.79
CA GLU A 13 -6.89 -2.94 -4.22
C GLU A 13 -5.48 -3.25 -4.75
N LEU A 14 -4.47 -2.50 -4.29
CA LEU A 14 -3.06 -2.74 -4.64
C LEU A 14 -2.53 -4.05 -4.05
N LEU A 15 -2.85 -4.34 -2.78
CA LEU A 15 -2.52 -5.63 -2.16
C LEU A 15 -3.25 -6.82 -2.82
N GLY A 16 -4.41 -6.57 -3.42
CA GLY A 16 -5.12 -7.56 -4.23
C GLY A 16 -4.35 -8.00 -5.48
N ALA A 17 -3.49 -7.14 -6.03
CA ALA A 17 -2.63 -7.47 -7.17
C ALA A 17 -1.48 -8.41 -6.78
N CYS A 18 -1.01 -8.33 -5.53
CA CYS A 18 -0.06 -9.30 -4.99
C CYS A 18 -0.36 -9.69 -3.52
N PRO A 19 -1.17 -10.76 -3.31
CA PRO A 19 -1.60 -11.16 -1.97
C PRO A 19 -0.49 -11.65 -1.03
N SER A 20 0.70 -11.99 -1.55
CA SER A 20 1.84 -12.41 -0.73
C SER A 20 2.39 -11.25 0.12
N LEU A 21 2.21 -9.99 -0.31
CA LEU A 21 2.64 -8.82 0.47
C LEU A 21 1.71 -8.50 1.63
N ALA A 22 0.47 -9.00 1.63
CA ALA A 22 -0.52 -8.63 2.63
C ALA A 22 -0.06 -8.87 4.08
N ALA A 23 0.64 -9.99 4.31
CA ALA A 23 1.17 -10.32 5.64
C ALA A 23 2.35 -9.43 6.05
N ALA A 24 3.20 -9.04 5.09
CA ALA A 24 4.29 -8.11 5.35
C ALA A 24 3.75 -6.71 5.61
N TRP A 25 2.79 -6.27 4.79
CA TRP A 25 2.12 -4.99 4.92
C TRP A 25 1.40 -4.84 6.26
N GLU A 26 0.68 -5.88 6.71
CA GLU A 26 -0.04 -5.83 7.99
C GLU A 26 0.93 -5.64 9.17
N ARG A 27 2.10 -6.27 9.13
CA ARG A 27 3.15 -6.08 10.15
C ARG A 27 3.71 -4.67 10.10
N GLU A 28 4.09 -4.20 8.92
CA GLU A 28 4.63 -2.86 8.74
C GLU A 28 3.64 -1.78 9.15
N ARG A 29 2.35 -1.97 8.81
CA ARG A 29 1.26 -1.12 9.24
C ARG A 29 1.15 -1.12 10.77
N ALA A 30 1.17 -2.29 11.41
CA ALA A 30 1.07 -2.38 12.87
C ALA A 30 2.24 -1.70 13.58
N ASP A 31 3.46 -1.83 13.05
CA ASP A 31 4.67 -1.21 13.61
C ASP A 31 4.63 0.32 13.49
N ARG A 32 3.97 0.85 12.46
CA ARG A 32 3.84 2.30 12.19
C ARG A 32 2.65 2.95 12.89
N MET A 33 1.76 2.18 13.51
CA MET A 33 0.53 2.68 14.09
C MET A 33 0.55 2.59 15.62
N ASP A 34 0.74 3.73 16.29
CA ASP A 34 0.83 3.77 17.75
C ASP A 34 -0.52 3.97 18.49
N ASP A 35 -1.57 4.53 17.85
CA ASP A 35 -2.71 5.07 18.62
C ASP A 35 -4.13 4.52 18.30
N ASP A 36 -4.40 3.94 17.13
CA ASP A 36 -5.71 3.32 16.82
C ASP A 36 -5.64 2.27 15.69
N PRO A 37 -5.58 0.96 16.01
CA PRO A 37 -5.57 -0.12 15.00
C PRO A 37 -6.86 -0.24 14.20
N GLU A 38 -7.99 0.28 14.70
CA GLU A 38 -9.30 0.21 14.04
C GLU A 38 -9.51 1.36 13.04
N ASN A 39 -8.84 2.50 13.24
CA ASN A 39 -8.86 3.66 12.34
C ASN A 39 -7.46 4.10 11.89
N PRO A 40 -6.74 3.26 11.13
CA PRO A 40 -5.45 3.60 10.56
C PRO A 40 -5.48 4.88 9.72
N LEU A 41 -4.60 5.82 10.02
CA LEU A 41 -4.40 6.98 9.17
C LEU A 41 -3.99 6.53 7.76
N PRO A 42 -4.70 6.96 6.70
CA PRO A 42 -4.47 6.46 5.35
C PRO A 42 -3.01 6.57 4.90
N TYR A 43 -2.34 7.69 5.20
CA TYR A 43 -0.95 7.91 4.76
C TYR A 43 0.05 6.92 5.37
N LEU A 44 -0.16 6.49 6.63
CA LEU A 44 0.67 5.47 7.26
C LEU A 44 0.48 4.10 6.58
N GLN A 45 -0.74 3.80 6.13
CA GLN A 45 -1.00 2.58 5.35
C GLN A 45 -0.29 2.60 3.99
N ALA A 46 -0.24 3.78 3.35
CA ALA A 46 0.45 3.99 2.09
C ALA A 46 1.99 3.91 2.26
N ALA A 47 2.54 4.47 3.33
CA ALA A 47 3.96 4.31 3.68
C ALA A 47 4.34 2.86 3.94
N ALA A 48 3.51 2.14 4.72
CA ALA A 48 3.69 0.71 4.94
C ALA A 48 3.67 -0.08 3.62
N LEU A 49 2.77 0.28 2.69
CA LEU A 49 2.72 -0.36 1.37
C LEU A 49 3.99 -0.06 0.55
N ALA A 50 4.47 1.18 0.57
CA ALA A 50 5.69 1.56 -0.13
C ALA A 50 6.90 0.75 0.37
N GLN A 51 7.07 0.67 1.69
CA GLN A 51 8.15 -0.08 2.32
C GLN A 51 8.15 -1.56 1.89
N VAL A 52 7.00 -2.25 1.98
CA VAL A 52 6.95 -3.68 1.63
C VAL A 52 7.11 -3.95 0.14
N VAL A 53 6.70 -3.02 -0.73
CA VAL A 53 6.93 -3.12 -2.18
C VAL A 53 8.41 -2.96 -2.49
N VAL A 54 9.10 -2.03 -1.83
CA VAL A 54 10.55 -1.84 -1.95
C VAL A 54 11.30 -3.06 -1.44
N ASP A 55 10.95 -3.57 -0.26
CA ASP A 55 11.59 -4.76 0.31
C ASP A 55 11.40 -6.00 -0.56
N ALA A 56 10.20 -6.20 -1.12
CA ALA A 56 9.92 -7.29 -2.06
C ALA A 56 10.74 -7.17 -3.35
N TYR A 57 10.91 -5.94 -3.86
CA TYR A 57 11.75 -5.67 -5.01
C TYR A 57 13.23 -6.00 -4.73
N VAL A 58 13.76 -5.61 -3.57
CA VAL A 58 15.14 -5.90 -3.15
C VAL A 58 15.36 -7.38 -2.90
N ALA A 59 14.36 -8.10 -2.39
CA ALA A 59 14.41 -9.54 -2.12
C ALA A 59 14.26 -10.43 -3.37
N ASP A 60 14.26 -9.84 -4.59
CA ASP A 60 14.10 -10.52 -5.88
C ASP A 60 12.71 -11.18 -6.08
N ASP A 61 11.69 -10.76 -5.31
CA ASP A 61 10.28 -11.04 -5.61
C ASP A 61 9.75 -9.99 -6.61
N ALA A 62 10.45 -9.90 -7.74
CA ALA A 62 10.20 -8.91 -8.78
C ALA A 62 8.81 -9.08 -9.44
N ALA A 63 8.27 -10.31 -9.44
CA ALA A 63 6.95 -10.59 -10.00
C ALA A 63 5.84 -9.91 -9.17
N CYS A 64 5.98 -9.94 -7.85
CA CYS A 64 4.99 -9.40 -6.93
C CYS A 64 5.01 -7.86 -6.90
N SER A 65 6.20 -7.28 -6.76
CA SER A 65 6.39 -5.82 -6.81
C SER A 65 5.94 -5.23 -8.15
N ARG A 66 6.25 -5.90 -9.27
CA ARG A 66 5.76 -5.47 -10.60
C ARG A 66 4.24 -5.54 -10.72
N ALA A 67 3.58 -6.60 -10.21
CA ALA A 67 2.12 -6.69 -10.26
C ALA A 67 1.43 -5.53 -9.52
N VAL A 68 2.00 -5.09 -8.39
CA VAL A 68 1.49 -3.92 -7.65
C VAL A 68 1.69 -2.62 -8.44
N LEU A 69 2.87 -2.42 -9.03
CA LEU A 69 3.18 -1.24 -9.83
C LEU A 69 2.33 -1.16 -11.10
N ASP A 70 2.17 -2.27 -11.82
CA ASP A 70 1.32 -2.36 -13.01
C ASP A 70 -0.15 -2.05 -12.66
N ARG A 71 -0.62 -2.51 -11.49
CA ARG A 71 -1.97 -2.18 -11.02
C ARG A 71 -2.12 -0.69 -10.69
N LEU A 72 -1.10 -0.09 -10.07
CA LEU A 72 -1.07 1.34 -9.77
C LEU A 72 -1.12 2.17 -11.06
N GLU A 73 -0.33 1.78 -12.07
CA GLU A 73 -0.32 2.44 -13.39
C GLU A 73 -1.71 2.40 -14.04
N GLN A 74 -2.36 1.24 -14.09
CA GLN A 74 -3.74 1.11 -14.60
C GLN A 74 -4.73 2.01 -13.86
N LEU A 75 -4.60 2.16 -12.54
CA LEU A 75 -5.47 3.02 -11.74
C LEU A 75 -5.24 4.51 -12.04
N LEU A 76 -3.99 4.91 -12.29
CA LEU A 76 -3.64 6.27 -12.70
C LEU A 76 -4.17 6.60 -14.11
N GLU A 77 -4.08 5.65 -15.04
CA GLU A 77 -4.56 5.81 -16.42
C GLU A 77 -6.08 5.80 -16.54
N SER A 78 -6.77 5.00 -15.72
CA SER A 78 -8.22 4.81 -15.82
C SER A 78 -9.07 5.99 -15.29
N ALA A 79 -8.43 7.07 -14.81
CA ALA A 79 -9.08 8.20 -14.11
C ALA A 79 -9.94 7.79 -12.89
N GLN A 80 -9.81 6.55 -12.41
CA GLN A 80 -10.56 6.04 -11.26
C GLN A 80 -10.05 6.57 -9.92
N LEU A 81 -8.82 7.11 -9.88
CA LEU A 81 -8.25 7.70 -8.67
C LEU A 81 -8.73 9.13 -8.47
N SER A 82 -9.34 9.36 -7.32
CA SER A 82 -9.68 10.70 -6.84
C SER A 82 -8.42 11.53 -6.57
N GLN A 83 -8.55 12.85 -6.45
CA GLN A 83 -7.43 13.70 -6.05
C GLN A 83 -6.87 13.29 -4.67
N ALA A 84 -7.74 12.93 -3.73
CA ALA A 84 -7.36 12.46 -2.41
C ALA A 84 -6.55 11.14 -2.47
N ASP A 85 -6.91 10.21 -3.36
CA ASP A 85 -6.14 8.98 -3.58
C ASP A 85 -4.73 9.26 -4.12
N ARG A 86 -4.60 10.26 -5.00
CA ARG A 86 -3.29 10.66 -5.56
C ARG A 86 -2.43 11.36 -4.52
N GLU A 87 -3.00 12.28 -3.75
CA GLU A 87 -2.32 12.94 -2.63
C GLU A 87 -1.87 11.92 -1.59
N LEU A 88 -2.70 10.91 -1.29
CA LEU A 88 -2.36 9.82 -0.41
C LEU A 88 -1.13 9.03 -0.90
N LEU A 89 -1.08 8.67 -2.18
CA LEU A 89 0.06 7.98 -2.77
C LEU A 89 1.33 8.84 -2.72
N VAL A 90 1.20 10.15 -2.98
CA VAL A 90 2.34 11.09 -2.92
C VAL A 90 2.86 11.20 -1.49
N VAL A 91 1.99 11.55 -0.53
CA VAL A 91 2.35 11.76 0.88
C VAL A 91 2.89 10.47 1.49
N GLY A 92 2.19 9.35 1.28
CA GLY A 92 2.58 8.06 1.81
C GLY A 92 3.90 7.52 1.26
N VAL A 93 4.27 7.86 0.02
CA VAL A 93 5.50 7.36 -0.61
C VAL A 93 6.69 8.31 -0.46
N LEU A 94 6.44 9.63 -0.41
CA LEU A 94 7.51 10.64 -0.48
C LEU A 94 7.82 11.36 0.84
N GLU A 95 6.86 11.52 1.75
CA GLU A 95 7.11 12.25 3.01
C GLU A 95 7.69 11.36 4.13
N ASP A 96 7.84 10.06 3.89
CA ASP A 96 8.46 9.10 4.80
C ASP A 96 9.91 8.72 4.39
N LEU A 97 10.44 9.35 3.33
CA LEU A 97 11.87 9.30 2.92
C LEU A 97 12.67 10.43 3.58
#